data_AF-A0A7G7Z909-F1
#
_entry.id   AF-A0A7G7Z909-F1
#
_cell.length_a   1.000
_cell.length_b   1.000
_cell.length_c   1.000
_cell.angle_alpha   90.00
_cell.angle_beta   90.00
_cell.angle_gamma   90.00
#
_symmetry.space_group_name_H-M   'P 1'
#
loop_
_entity.id
_entity.type
_entity.pdbx_description
1 polymer ?
#
loop_
_entity_poly.entity_id
_entity_poly.type
_entity_poly.pdbx_seq_one_letter_code
_entity_poly.pdbx_strand_id
1 'polypeptide(L)'
;MTMRTKYPMTCSCGHKGAIKMSENDQPFSKMYESYSLENLNGGSYRVDDFAKWPGVFEALKPTCPKCGTRLTPQNFDQKNA
;
A
#
# COMPACT_ATOMS: atom_id res chain seq x y z
N MET A 1 19.66 -2.52 -3.16
CA MET A 1 18.58 -3.48 -2.91
C MET A 1 17.25 -2.75 -3.04
N THR A 2 16.19 -3.42 -3.48
CA THR A 2 14.82 -2.89 -3.37
C THR A 2 14.21 -3.45 -2.10
N MET A 3 13.92 -2.61 -1.11
CA MET A 3 13.18 -3.03 0.07
C MET A 3 11.70 -3.13 -0.31
N ARG A 4 11.05 -4.22 0.12
CA ARG A 4 9.62 -4.44 -0.12
C ARG A 4 8.92 -4.62 1.20
N THR A 5 8.13 -3.63 1.59
CA THR A 5 7.35 -3.67 2.82
C THR A 5 5.91 -4.06 2.49
N LYS A 6 5.37 -5.04 3.21
CA LYS A 6 3.98 -5.45 3.05
C LYS A 6 3.19 -5.01 4.26
N TYR A 7 2.12 -4.29 4.03
CA TYR A 7 1.19 -3.85 5.06
C TYR A 7 -0.12 -4.62 4.90
N PRO A 8 -0.33 -5.71 5.65
CA PRO A 8 -1.57 -6.47 5.60
C PRO A 8 -2.72 -5.60 6.10
N MET A 9 -3.88 -5.75 5.45
CA MET A 9 -5.11 -5.08 5.82
C MET A 9 -6.27 -6.07 5.85
N THR A 10 -7.08 -5.93 6.88
CA THR A 10 -8.30 -6.73 7.02
C THR A 10 -9.50 -5.79 6.95
N CYS A 11 -10.35 -6.01 5.96
CA CYS A 11 -11.62 -5.31 5.85
C CYS A 11 -12.64 -5.93 6.82
N SER A 12 -13.55 -5.11 7.35
CA SER A 12 -14.63 -5.55 8.25
C SER A 12 -15.57 -6.59 7.64
N CYS A 13 -15.61 -6.70 6.30
CA CYS A 13 -16.36 -7.75 5.58
C CYS A 13 -15.64 -9.13 5.56
N GLY A 14 -14.49 -9.25 6.23
CA GLY A 14 -13.66 -10.45 6.29
C GLY A 14 -12.72 -10.62 5.10
N HIS A 15 -12.64 -9.64 4.20
CA HIS A 15 -11.70 -9.66 3.08
C HIS A 15 -10.31 -9.22 3.52
N LYS A 16 -9.29 -9.99 3.16
CA LYS A 16 -7.89 -9.70 3.49
C LYS A 16 -7.16 -9.23 2.25
N GLY A 17 -6.40 -8.15 2.40
CA GLY A 17 -5.52 -7.63 1.36
C GLY A 17 -4.21 -7.14 1.96
N ALA A 18 -3.35 -6.58 1.13
CA ALA A 18 -2.13 -5.93 1.59
C ALA A 18 -1.75 -4.77 0.67
N ILE A 19 -1.16 -3.71 1.25
CA ILE A 19 -0.40 -2.73 0.46
C ILE A 19 1.04 -3.23 0.37
N LYS A 20 1.54 -3.40 -0.85
CA LYS A 20 2.96 -3.60 -1.12
C LYS A 20 3.59 -2.25 -1.38
N MET A 21 4.50 -1.85 -0.51
CA MET A 21 5.42 -0.75 -0.73
C MET A 21 6.75 -1.33 -1.22
N SER A 22 7.39 -0.68 -2.16
CA SER A 22 8.67 -1.07 -2.74
C SER A 22 9.51 0.19 -2.91
N GLU A 23 10.54 0.33 -2.09
CA GLU A 23 11.48 1.45 -2.15
C GLU A 23 12.83 0.98 -2.72
N ASN A 24 13.50 1.84 -3.47
CA ASN A 24 14.82 1.55 -4.01
C ASN A 24 15.83 2.60 -3.59
N ASP A 25 16.61 2.26 -2.56
CA ASP A 25 17.73 3.04 -2.05
C ASP A 25 19.05 2.44 -2.58
N GLN A 26 19.23 2.43 -3.91
CA GLN A 26 20.48 1.95 -4.51
C GLN A 26 21.41 3.11 -4.81
N PRO A 27 22.68 3.07 -4.36
CA PRO A 27 23.67 4.04 -4.82
C PRO A 27 23.79 3.92 -6.34
N PHE A 28 23.75 5.06 -7.05
CA PHE A 28 23.67 5.20 -8.53
C PHE A 28 22.32 4.97 -9.21
N SER A 29 21.25 4.61 -8.49
CA SER A 29 19.90 4.56 -9.04
C SER A 29 19.03 5.69 -8.50
N LYS A 30 18.02 6.09 -9.29
CA LYS A 30 16.99 7.02 -8.79
C LYS A 30 16.28 6.37 -7.60
N MET A 31 16.18 7.13 -6.50
CA MET A 31 15.27 6.80 -5.42
C MET A 31 13.86 6.73 -5.99
N TYR A 32 13.14 5.67 -5.67
CA TYR A 32 11.73 5.58 -6.01
C TYR A 32 11.00 4.81 -4.93
N GLU A 33 9.75 5.20 -4.69
CA GLU A 33 8.79 4.47 -3.89
C GLU A 33 7.62 4.07 -4.77
N SER A 34 7.35 2.77 -4.82
CA SER A 34 6.23 2.20 -5.55
C SER A 34 5.30 1.51 -4.57
N TYR A 35 4.03 1.89 -4.62
CA TYR A 35 2.96 1.33 -3.83
C TYR A 35 1.98 0.60 -4.74
N SER A 36 1.58 -0.59 -4.34
CA SER A 36 0.68 -1.46 -5.09
C SER A 36 -0.28 -2.18 -4.16
N LEU A 37 -1.44 -2.54 -4.68
CA LEU A 37 -2.46 -3.27 -3.95
C LEU A 37 -2.38 -4.77 -4.26
N GLU A 38 -2.41 -5.58 -3.20
CA GLU A 38 -2.52 -7.02 -3.28
C GLU A 38 -3.87 -7.44 -2.71
N ASN A 39 -4.68 -8.12 -3.54
CA ASN A 39 -6.05 -8.52 -3.19
C ASN A 39 -6.98 -7.35 -2.79
N LEU A 40 -6.69 -6.12 -3.20
CA LEU A 40 -7.57 -4.97 -3.00
C LEU A 40 -7.85 -4.30 -4.36
N ASN A 41 -9.01 -3.68 -4.49
CA ASN A 41 -9.32 -2.82 -5.63
C ASN A 41 -8.69 -1.44 -5.42
N GLY A 42 -8.27 -0.81 -6.51
CA GLY A 42 -7.69 0.52 -6.49
C GLY A 42 -6.60 0.66 -7.54
N GLY A 43 -5.79 1.71 -7.39
CA GLY A 43 -4.69 2.01 -8.29
C GLY A 43 -3.35 1.44 -7.81
N SER A 44 -2.32 1.78 -8.55
CA SER A 44 -0.92 1.71 -8.13
C SER A 44 -0.37 3.14 -8.11
N TYR A 45 0.49 3.44 -7.16
CA TYR A 45 1.11 4.75 -7.06
C TYR A 45 2.62 4.60 -7.07
N ARG A 46 3.31 5.30 -7.97
CA ARG A 46 4.78 5.30 -8.03
C ARG A 46 5.25 6.74 -8.02
N VAL A 47 6.23 7.01 -7.16
CA VAL A 47 6.90 8.29 -7.06
C VAL A 47 8.40 8.06 -7.11
N ASP A 48 9.13 8.98 -7.71
CA ASP A 48 10.60 8.99 -7.73
C ASP A 48 11.18 9.81 -6.55
N ASP A 49 10.38 10.01 -5.49
CA ASP A 49 10.68 10.81 -4.30
C ASP A 49 9.98 10.22 -3.07
N PHE A 50 9.96 10.93 -1.93
CA PHE A 50 9.28 10.50 -0.70
C PHE A 50 7.78 10.82 -0.74
N ALA A 51 6.93 9.80 -0.74
CA ALA A 51 5.49 9.97 -0.62
C ALA A 51 5.01 9.85 0.83
N LYS A 52 4.11 10.76 1.21
CA LYS A 52 3.41 10.67 2.50
C LYS A 52 2.22 9.72 2.38
N TRP A 53 2.02 8.88 3.39
CA TRP A 53 0.85 8.00 3.54
C TRP A 53 -0.49 8.62 3.11
N PRO A 54 -0.91 9.83 3.54
CA PRO A 54 -2.16 10.43 3.08
C PRO A 54 -2.26 10.54 1.55
N GLY A 55 -1.20 11.03 0.87
CA GLY A 55 -1.19 11.14 -0.60
C GLY A 55 -1.13 9.78 -1.31
N VAL A 56 -0.41 8.83 -0.70
CA VAL A 56 -0.38 7.42 -1.14
C VAL A 56 -1.79 6.83 -1.11
N PHE A 57 -2.51 6.95 0.01
CA PHE A 57 -3.90 6.47 0.12
C PHE A 57 -4.86 7.18 -0.84
N GLU A 58 -4.68 8.47 -1.10
CA GLU A 58 -5.47 9.22 -2.08
C GLU A 58 -5.23 8.75 -3.52
N ALA A 59 -4.01 8.34 -3.85
CA ALA A 59 -3.66 7.82 -5.17
C ALA A 59 -4.06 6.34 -5.34
N LEU A 60 -3.79 5.50 -4.35
CA LEU A 60 -4.14 4.08 -4.36
C LEU A 60 -5.65 3.87 -4.28
N LYS A 61 -6.38 4.72 -3.57
CA LYS A 61 -7.82 4.57 -3.26
C LYS A 61 -8.18 3.10 -2.96
N PRO A 62 -7.50 2.44 -2.00
CA PRO A 62 -7.71 1.04 -1.75
C PRO A 62 -9.17 0.82 -1.33
N THR A 63 -9.85 -0.02 -2.08
CA THR A 63 -11.25 -0.38 -1.90
C THR A 63 -11.34 -1.89 -1.77
N CYS A 64 -12.19 -2.35 -0.86
CA CYS A 64 -12.42 -3.76 -0.73
C CYS A 64 -13.22 -4.26 -1.94
N PRO A 65 -12.73 -5.26 -2.70
CA PRO A 65 -13.47 -5.81 -3.84
C PRO A 65 -14.77 -6.51 -3.41
N LYS A 66 -14.85 -6.94 -2.14
CA LYS A 66 -15.99 -7.72 -1.62
C LYS A 66 -17.16 -6.86 -1.15
N CYS A 67 -16.89 -5.72 -0.50
CA CYS A 67 -17.93 -4.84 0.04
C CYS A 67 -17.93 -3.42 -0.55
N GLY A 68 -16.96 -3.09 -1.40
CA GLY A 68 -16.82 -1.74 -1.98
C GLY A 68 -16.38 -0.66 -0.98
N THR A 69 -16.15 -1.02 0.29
CA THR A 69 -15.73 -0.05 1.31
C THR A 69 -14.30 0.39 1.08
N ARG A 70 -14.08 1.70 1.20
CA ARG A 70 -12.75 2.31 1.09
C ARG A 70 -11.94 1.99 2.33
N LEU A 71 -10.79 1.35 2.13
CA LEU A 71 -9.87 0.98 3.20
C LEU A 71 -9.07 2.21 3.62
N THR A 72 -8.94 2.36 4.92
CA THR A 72 -8.19 3.46 5.55
C THR A 72 -7.02 2.87 6.32
N PRO A 73 -6.03 3.69 6.75
CA PRO A 73 -4.97 3.23 7.63
C PRO A 73 -5.48 2.59 8.94
N GLN A 74 -6.74 2.77 9.33
CA GLN A 74 -7.35 2.09 10.47
C GLN A 74 -7.58 0.58 10.22
N ASN A 75 -7.57 0.14 8.96
CA ASN A 75 -7.73 -1.27 8.58
C ASN A 75 -6.40 -2.03 8.52
N PHE A 76 -5.27 -1.40 8.89
CA PHE A 76 -4.01 -2.10 9.00
C PHE A 76 -4.10 -3.19 10.05
N ASP A 77 -3.80 -4.41 9.63
CA ASP A 77 -3.71 -5.55 10.51
C ASP A 77 -2.38 -5.43 11.25
N GLN A 78 -2.37 -4.67 12.35
CA GLN A 78 -1.19 -4.49 13.22
C GLN A 78 -0.78 -5.77 13.97
N LYS A 79 -1.29 -6.96 13.59
CA LYS A 79 -0.90 -8.22 14.20
C LYS A 79 0.41 -8.75 13.60
N ASN A 80 1.50 -8.10 13.93
CA ASN A 80 2.81 -8.74 14.20
C ASN A 80 3.74 -7.67 14.78
N ALA A 81 3.62 -7.45 16.08
CA ALA A 81 4.73 -7.07 16.94
C ALA A 81 4.91 -8.21 17.95
#